data_AF-A0A3D4B0L1-F1
#
_entry.id   AF-A0A3D4B0L1-F1
#
_cell.length_a   1.000
_cell.length_b   1.000
_cell.length_c   1.000
_cell.angle_alpha   90.00
_cell.angle_beta   90.00
_cell.angle_gamma   90.00
#
_symmetry.space_group_name_H-M   'P 1'
#
loop_
_entity.id
_entity.type
_entity.pdbx_description
1 polymer ?
#
loop_
_entity_poly.entity_id
_entity_poly.type
_entity_poly.pdbx_seq_one_letter_code
_entity_poly.pdbx_strand_id
1 'polypeptide(L)'
;KYSWLEAPTAPEDLAGHKKIGEALDVPIAIGEPLRTVYEFLPWFEQRLLGIAQPDVMRTGLTAAKKIAAMAEAFRVPVAPHVGMCTGIGMAATLQFAAAIPNFLIQEYQLNLMTGANRTLSKPIEVKDGMVIPPSGPGLGVDIEFSAIEECTTAYWSI
;
A
#
# COMPACT_ATOMS: atom_id res chain seq x y z
N LYS A 1 12.45 3.25 19.79
CA LYS A 1 12.90 2.23 18.80
C LYS A 1 12.13 2.49 17.52
N TYR A 2 12.77 2.49 16.35
CA TYR A 2 12.09 2.73 15.07
C TYR A 2 11.30 1.48 14.63
N SER A 3 10.16 1.67 13.97
CA SER A 3 9.29 0.57 13.53
C SER A 3 9.85 -0.16 12.31
N TRP A 4 10.33 0.58 11.30
CA TRP A 4 11.02 0.07 10.12
C TRP A 4 11.81 1.17 9.41
N LEU A 5 12.62 0.77 8.42
CA LEU A 5 13.29 1.63 7.47
C LEU A 5 12.75 1.32 6.06
N GLU A 6 12.12 2.31 5.45
CA GLU A 6 11.40 2.17 4.18
C GLU A 6 12.28 2.52 3.00
N ALA A 7 12.32 1.64 1.99
CA ALA A 7 13.03 1.81 0.72
C ALA A 7 14.40 2.56 0.85
N PRO A 8 15.33 2.08 1.70
CA PRO A 8 16.53 2.85 2.04
C PRO A 8 17.54 3.05 0.91
N THR A 9 17.43 2.28 -0.17
CA THR A 9 18.23 2.44 -1.38
C THR A 9 17.38 2.05 -2.60
N ALA A 10 17.95 2.12 -3.80
CA ALA A 10 17.29 1.74 -5.04
C ALA A 10 16.67 0.33 -4.93
N PRO A 11 15.41 0.12 -5.37
CA PRO A 11 14.68 -1.12 -5.14
C PRO A 11 15.31 -2.34 -5.84
N GLU A 12 16.07 -2.14 -6.91
CA GLU A 12 16.84 -3.19 -7.57
C GLU A 12 18.10 -3.63 -6.79
N ASP A 13 18.58 -2.83 -5.83
CA ASP A 13 19.81 -3.06 -5.08
C ASP A 13 19.58 -3.91 -3.81
N LEU A 14 19.28 -5.20 -3.99
CA LEU A 14 19.12 -6.14 -2.87
C LEU A 14 20.39 -6.24 -2.02
N ALA A 15 21.57 -6.11 -2.62
CA ALA A 15 22.84 -6.18 -1.91
C ALA A 15 23.03 -4.99 -0.96
N GLY A 16 22.66 -3.79 -1.41
CA GLY A 16 22.64 -2.59 -0.57
C GLY A 16 21.65 -2.72 0.58
N HIS A 17 20.43 -3.21 0.33
CA HIS A 17 19.45 -3.49 1.38
C HIS A 17 19.98 -4.49 2.40
N LYS A 18 20.59 -5.59 1.95
CA LYS A 18 21.23 -6.57 2.84
C LYS A 18 22.29 -5.94 3.74
N LYS A 19 23.20 -5.17 3.16
CA LYS A 19 24.26 -4.48 3.92
C LYS A 19 23.69 -3.53 4.99
N ILE A 20 22.62 -2.82 4.65
CA ILE A 20 21.94 -1.92 5.59
C ILE A 20 21.25 -2.72 6.70
N GLY A 21 20.53 -3.79 6.36
CA GLY A 21 19.84 -4.65 7.32
C GLY A 21 20.78 -5.41 8.26
N GLU A 22 21.98 -5.77 7.80
CA GLU A 22 23.02 -6.36 8.65
C GLU A 22 23.67 -5.33 9.59
N ALA A 23 23.65 -4.05 9.22
CA ALA A 23 24.24 -2.96 10.00
C ALA A 23 23.29 -2.35 11.05
N LEU A 24 21.97 -2.55 10.92
CA LEU A 24 20.95 -1.90 11.74
C LEU A 24 19.99 -2.92 12.37
N ASP A 25 19.64 -2.75 13.64
CA ASP A 25 18.55 -3.49 14.31
C ASP A 25 17.17 -2.86 14.03
N VAL A 26 16.88 -2.62 12.73
CA VAL A 26 15.63 -2.04 12.24
C VAL A 26 15.16 -2.82 11.01
N PRO A 27 13.91 -3.31 10.95
CA PRO A 27 13.44 -4.09 9.82
C PRO A 27 13.34 -3.21 8.56
N ILE A 28 13.64 -3.81 7.41
CA ILE A 28 13.46 -3.17 6.10
C ILE A 28 12.04 -3.37 5.62
N ALA A 29 11.41 -2.28 5.18
CA ALA A 29 10.14 -2.31 4.47
C ALA A 29 10.35 -1.91 3.01
N ILE A 30 9.78 -2.67 2.08
CA ILE A 30 9.75 -2.33 0.66
C ILE A 30 8.60 -3.05 -0.05
N GLY A 31 8.19 -2.53 -1.19
CA GLY A 31 7.20 -3.18 -2.05
C GLY A 31 6.50 -2.22 -2.99
N GLU A 32 6.53 -0.91 -2.70
CA GLU A 32 5.89 0.13 -3.50
C GLU A 32 6.24 0.11 -5.01
N PRO A 33 7.46 -0.27 -5.46
CA PRO A 33 7.76 -0.34 -6.88
C PRO A 33 7.55 -1.73 -7.48
N LEU A 34 7.38 -2.76 -6.65
CA LEU A 34 7.30 -4.17 -7.05
C LEU A 34 5.86 -4.53 -7.41
N ARG A 35 5.64 -5.21 -8.54
CA ARG A 35 4.30 -5.41 -9.12
C ARG A 35 3.81 -6.85 -9.05
N THR A 36 4.72 -7.81 -8.96
CA THR A 36 4.43 -9.23 -9.12
C THR A 36 5.05 -10.06 -8.01
N VAL A 37 4.48 -11.25 -7.77
CA VAL A 37 5.08 -12.23 -6.86
C VAL A 37 6.53 -12.58 -7.21
N TYR A 38 6.89 -12.51 -8.49
CA TYR A 38 8.24 -12.81 -8.98
C TYR A 38 9.25 -11.73 -8.59
N GLU A 39 8.83 -10.47 -8.54
CA GLU A 39 9.68 -9.37 -8.06
C GLU A 39 9.85 -9.42 -6.53
N PHE A 40 8.83 -9.87 -5.79
CA PHE A 40 8.92 -10.06 -4.34
C PHE A 40 9.70 -11.31 -3.93
N LEU A 41 9.73 -12.37 -4.74
CA LEU A 41 10.30 -13.67 -4.38
C LEU A 41 11.77 -13.59 -3.89
N PRO A 42 12.69 -12.87 -4.57
CA PRO A 42 14.08 -12.75 -4.11
C PRO A 42 14.22 -12.11 -2.73
N TRP A 43 13.32 -11.18 -2.37
CA TRP A 43 13.30 -10.54 -1.06
C TRP A 43 12.92 -11.50 0.06
N PHE A 44 11.96 -12.38 -0.21
CA PHE A 44 11.55 -13.42 0.73
C PHE A 44 12.60 -14.51 0.89
N GLU A 45 13.14 -15.03 -0.22
CA GLU A 45 14.14 -16.10 -0.22
C GLU A 45 15.42 -15.69 0.52
N GLN A 46 15.85 -14.44 0.35
CA GLN A 46 17.04 -13.91 1.02
C GLN A 46 16.77 -13.36 2.43
N ARG A 47 15.53 -13.45 2.93
CA ARG A 47 15.12 -12.95 4.26
C ARG A 47 15.43 -11.45 4.46
N LEU A 48 15.34 -10.67 3.39
CA LEU A 48 15.62 -9.22 3.41
C LEU A 48 14.37 -8.39 3.72
N LEU A 49 13.18 -8.97 3.56
CA LEU A 49 11.92 -8.28 3.77
C LEU A 49 11.43 -8.42 5.21
N GLY A 50 11.47 -7.32 5.96
CA GLY A 50 10.87 -7.23 7.29
C GLY A 50 9.37 -6.88 7.24
N ILE A 51 8.97 -6.05 6.28
CA ILE A 51 7.57 -5.67 6.02
C ILE A 51 7.36 -5.58 4.51
N ALA A 52 6.32 -6.23 3.99
CA ALA A 52 5.95 -6.14 2.58
C ALA A 52 4.99 -4.97 2.34
N GLN A 53 5.27 -4.14 1.34
CA GLN A 53 4.46 -2.96 1.04
C GLN A 53 3.88 -2.96 -0.39
N PRO A 54 3.07 -3.97 -0.78
CA PRO A 54 2.45 -3.96 -2.10
C PRO A 54 1.53 -2.75 -2.27
N ASP A 55 1.59 -2.11 -3.43
CA ASP A 55 0.68 -1.05 -3.82
C ASP A 55 -0.45 -1.63 -4.69
N VAL A 56 -1.69 -1.58 -4.20
CA VAL A 56 -2.86 -2.16 -4.89
C VAL A 56 -3.15 -1.44 -6.21
N MET A 57 -2.82 -0.16 -6.33
CA MET A 57 -3.03 0.62 -7.56
C MET A 57 -2.00 0.28 -8.65
N ARG A 58 -0.89 -0.36 -8.29
CA ARG A 58 0.13 -0.84 -9.23
C ARG A 58 0.01 -2.32 -9.54
N THR A 59 -0.40 -3.12 -8.56
CA THR A 59 -0.45 -4.58 -8.63
C THR A 59 -1.84 -5.10 -9.02
N GLY A 60 -2.90 -4.38 -8.66
CA GLY A 60 -4.27 -4.87 -8.65
C GLY A 60 -4.55 -5.85 -7.49
N LEU A 61 -5.83 -5.99 -7.13
CA LEU A 61 -6.27 -6.79 -5.97
C LEU A 61 -5.77 -8.24 -6.01
N THR A 62 -5.86 -8.90 -7.18
CA THR A 62 -5.50 -10.31 -7.31
C THR A 62 -4.01 -10.55 -7.10
N ALA A 63 -3.14 -9.69 -7.66
CA ALA A 63 -1.69 -9.85 -7.48
C ALA A 63 -1.28 -9.46 -6.06
N ALA A 64 -1.83 -8.37 -5.50
CA ALA A 64 -1.61 -7.97 -4.11
C ALA A 64 -1.97 -9.11 -3.13
N LYS A 65 -3.11 -9.79 -3.34
CA LYS A 65 -3.51 -10.97 -2.55
C LYS A 65 -2.52 -12.12 -2.63
N LYS A 66 -1.98 -12.41 -3.82
CA LYS A 66 -0.94 -13.45 -3.97
C LYS A 66 0.36 -13.07 -3.26
N ILE A 67 0.76 -11.80 -3.33
CA ILE A 67 1.92 -11.27 -2.61
C ILE A 67 1.71 -11.37 -1.09
N ALA A 68 0.54 -11.00 -0.58
CA ALA A 68 0.22 -11.09 0.85
C ALA A 68 0.23 -12.55 1.35
N ALA A 69 -0.32 -13.49 0.59
CA ALA A 69 -0.27 -14.92 0.93
C ALA A 69 1.16 -15.47 0.92
N MET A 70 2.02 -15.02 0.00
CA MET A 70 3.45 -15.36 0.02
C MET A 70 4.13 -14.76 1.26
N ALA A 71 3.86 -13.48 1.58
CA ALA A 71 4.38 -12.84 2.77
C ALA A 71 3.99 -13.60 4.06
N GLU A 72 2.74 -14.05 4.15
CA GLU A 72 2.23 -14.85 5.26
C GLU A 72 3.05 -16.14 5.45
N ALA A 73 3.35 -16.86 4.36
CA ALA A 73 4.17 -18.08 4.41
C ALA A 73 5.60 -17.82 4.92
N PHE A 74 6.13 -16.62 4.71
CA PHE A 74 7.45 -16.19 5.20
C PHE A 74 7.40 -15.51 6.56
N ARG A 75 6.21 -15.36 7.18
CA ARG A 75 5.93 -14.61 8.42
C ARG A 75 6.28 -13.13 8.32
N VAL A 76 6.08 -12.56 7.14
CA VAL A 76 6.28 -11.13 6.87
C VAL A 76 4.92 -10.42 6.95
N PRO A 77 4.78 -9.40 7.82
CA PRO A 77 3.60 -8.55 7.85
C PRO A 77 3.48 -7.70 6.58
N VAL A 78 2.26 -7.28 6.27
CA VAL A 78 1.93 -6.46 5.11
C VAL A 78 1.43 -5.08 5.57
N ALA A 79 2.10 -4.04 5.11
CA ALA A 79 1.67 -2.65 5.27
C ALA A 79 1.44 -2.06 3.87
N PRO A 80 0.20 -2.10 3.34
CA PRO A 80 -0.06 -1.70 1.95
C PRO A 80 0.35 -0.25 1.70
N HIS A 81 1.19 -0.04 0.68
CA HIS A 81 1.56 1.30 0.24
C HIS A 81 0.37 1.95 -0.47
N VAL A 82 0.16 3.23 -0.22
CA VAL A 82 -0.79 4.07 -0.95
C VAL A 82 -0.08 5.34 -1.35
N GLY A 83 0.44 5.34 -2.58
CA GLY A 83 0.88 6.56 -3.22
C GLY A 83 -0.29 7.49 -3.55
N MET A 84 0.01 8.56 -4.28
CA MET A 84 -1.01 9.51 -4.71
C MET A 84 -2.09 8.81 -5.57
N CYS A 85 -3.30 8.70 -5.00
CA CYS A 85 -4.43 8.02 -5.64
C CYS A 85 -5.76 8.75 -5.37
N THR A 86 -6.79 8.38 -6.13
CA THR A 86 -8.17 8.86 -5.91
C THR A 86 -8.84 8.08 -4.78
N GLY A 87 -10.03 8.51 -4.33
CA GLY A 87 -10.74 7.82 -3.25
C GLY A 87 -11.05 6.35 -3.57
N ILE A 88 -11.20 6.02 -4.85
CA ILE A 88 -11.40 4.65 -5.33
C ILE A 88 -10.16 3.80 -5.03
N GLY A 89 -8.96 4.36 -5.18
CA GLY A 89 -7.71 3.65 -4.91
C GLY A 89 -7.54 3.34 -3.44
N MET A 90 -7.82 4.31 -2.57
CA MET A 90 -7.84 4.06 -1.12
C MET A 90 -8.89 3.01 -0.74
N ALA A 91 -10.11 3.09 -1.31
CA ALA A 91 -11.15 2.09 -1.05
C ALA A 91 -10.69 0.68 -1.45
N ALA A 92 -10.07 0.52 -2.62
CA ALA A 92 -9.52 -0.76 -3.06
C ALA A 92 -8.43 -1.29 -2.10
N THR A 93 -7.53 -0.43 -1.64
CA THR A 93 -6.49 -0.82 -0.69
C THR A 93 -7.08 -1.20 0.67
N LEU A 94 -8.12 -0.51 1.14
CA LEU A 94 -8.81 -0.86 2.39
C LEU A 94 -9.53 -2.21 2.30
N GLN A 95 -10.19 -2.51 1.18
CA GLN A 95 -10.79 -3.85 0.98
C GLN A 95 -9.73 -4.94 0.97
N PHE A 96 -8.56 -4.68 0.36
CA PHE A 96 -7.42 -5.60 0.39
C PHE A 96 -6.90 -5.81 1.82
N ALA A 97 -6.64 -4.72 2.55
CA ALA A 97 -6.15 -4.73 3.92
C ALA A 97 -7.09 -5.49 4.87
N ALA A 98 -8.40 -5.23 4.77
CA ALA A 98 -9.42 -5.90 5.58
C ALA A 98 -9.53 -7.41 5.31
N ALA A 99 -9.03 -7.87 4.15
CA ALA A 99 -9.18 -9.25 3.71
C ALA A 99 -7.94 -10.12 3.95
N ILE A 100 -6.82 -9.60 4.48
CA ILE A 100 -5.59 -10.38 4.70
C ILE A 100 -5.30 -10.56 6.20
N PRO A 101 -4.82 -11.75 6.64
CA PRO A 101 -4.60 -12.02 8.06
C PRO A 101 -3.30 -11.41 8.61
N ASN A 102 -2.34 -11.09 7.74
CA ASN A 102 -1.03 -10.53 8.07
C ASN A 102 -0.96 -9.01 7.84
N PHE A 103 -2.10 -8.31 7.83
CA PHE A 103 -2.15 -6.85 7.80
C PHE A 103 -1.51 -6.26 9.06
N LEU A 104 -0.68 -5.24 8.88
CA LEU A 104 0.00 -4.51 9.95
C LEU A 104 -0.58 -3.13 10.18
N ILE A 105 -0.55 -2.28 9.16
CA ILE A 105 -0.99 -0.89 9.21
C ILE A 105 -1.28 -0.39 7.79
N GLN A 106 -2.20 0.56 7.68
CA GLN A 106 -2.58 1.18 6.42
C GLN A 106 -1.94 2.56 6.32
N GLU A 107 -1.19 2.82 5.24
CA GLU A 107 -0.77 4.17 4.92
C GLU A 107 -1.99 5.07 4.67
N TYR A 108 -1.99 6.27 5.27
CA TYR A 108 -3.07 7.24 5.11
C TYR A 108 -2.51 8.67 5.13
N GLN A 109 -2.61 9.37 3.99
CA GLN A 109 -2.09 10.72 3.83
C GLN A 109 -3.24 11.74 3.93
N LEU A 110 -3.40 12.40 5.07
CA LEU A 110 -4.54 13.28 5.37
C LEU A 110 -4.84 14.33 4.28
N ASN A 111 -3.81 15.01 3.78
CA ASN A 111 -3.97 16.06 2.77
C ASN A 111 -4.42 15.49 1.42
N LEU A 112 -3.84 14.37 0.98
CA LEU A 112 -4.27 13.72 -0.25
C LEU A 112 -5.68 13.16 -0.10
N MET A 113 -6.01 12.60 1.05
CA MET A 113 -7.32 12.04 1.33
C MET A 113 -8.43 13.09 1.37
N THR A 114 -8.11 14.33 1.72
CA THR A 114 -9.07 15.44 1.62
C THR A 114 -9.52 15.68 0.18
N GLY A 115 -8.59 15.65 -0.78
CA GLY A 115 -8.92 15.75 -2.21
C GLY A 115 -9.55 14.47 -2.75
N ALA A 116 -8.99 13.31 -2.41
CA ALA A 116 -9.46 12.01 -2.86
C ALA A 116 -10.89 11.71 -2.39
N ASN A 117 -11.30 12.17 -1.21
CA ASN A 117 -12.65 12.01 -0.71
C ASN A 117 -13.69 12.81 -1.48
N ARG A 118 -13.30 13.90 -2.17
CA ARG A 118 -14.23 14.67 -3.02
C ARG A 118 -14.71 13.85 -4.22
N THR A 119 -13.93 12.88 -4.68
CA THR A 119 -14.31 12.03 -5.82
C THR A 119 -15.22 10.87 -5.43
N LEU A 120 -15.66 10.80 -4.17
CA LEU A 120 -16.55 9.76 -3.66
C LEU A 120 -17.87 10.40 -3.21
N SER A 121 -19.00 9.71 -3.41
CA SER A 121 -20.30 10.20 -2.95
C SER A 121 -20.39 10.27 -1.42
N LYS A 122 -19.59 9.46 -0.72
CA LYS A 122 -19.38 9.52 0.73
C LYS A 122 -17.88 9.43 1.02
N PRO A 123 -17.34 10.30 1.90
CA PRO A 123 -15.93 10.26 2.24
C PRO A 123 -15.60 8.98 3.02
N ILE A 124 -14.36 8.50 2.87
CA ILE A 124 -13.82 7.44 3.73
C ILE A 124 -13.59 8.03 5.12
N GLU A 125 -14.23 7.42 6.12
CA GLU A 125 -14.20 7.90 7.50
C GLU A 125 -12.92 7.48 8.24
N VAL A 126 -12.40 8.40 9.04
CA VAL A 126 -11.33 8.14 10.00
C VAL A 126 -11.84 8.48 11.39
N LYS A 127 -11.70 7.54 12.32
CA LYS A 127 -12.12 7.68 13.70
C LYS A 127 -11.04 7.14 14.63
N ASP A 128 -10.62 7.96 15.60
CA ASP A 128 -9.65 7.57 16.63
C ASP A 128 -8.34 6.99 16.07
N GLY A 129 -7.87 7.56 14.95
CA GLY A 129 -6.64 7.11 14.26
C GLY A 129 -6.82 5.84 13.40
N MET A 130 -8.05 5.34 13.26
CA MET A 130 -8.37 4.18 12.43
C MET A 130 -9.22 4.58 11.23
N VAL A 131 -8.85 4.10 10.05
CA VAL A 131 -9.68 4.22 8.86
C VAL A 131 -10.76 3.15 8.92
N ILE A 132 -12.01 3.54 8.70
CA ILE A 132 -13.14 2.62 8.68
C ILE A 132 -13.32 2.10 7.24
N PRO A 133 -13.14 0.79 6.97
CA PRO A 133 -13.35 0.25 5.64
C PRO A 133 -14.80 0.50 5.17
N PRO A 134 -15.01 1.04 3.96
CA PRO A 134 -16.34 1.25 3.42
C PRO A 134 -17.11 -0.07 3.27
N SER A 135 -18.40 -0.08 3.62
CA SER A 135 -19.21 -1.30 3.75
C SER A 135 -20.21 -1.55 2.62
N GLY A 136 -20.22 -0.71 1.58
CA GLY A 136 -21.06 -0.94 0.40
C GLY A 136 -20.63 -2.19 -0.40
N PRO A 137 -21.38 -2.56 -1.44
CA PRO A 137 -20.96 -3.63 -2.35
C PRO A 137 -19.69 -3.25 -3.15
N GLY A 138 -18.97 -4.25 -3.65
CA GLY A 138 -17.77 -4.03 -4.47
C GLY A 138 -16.61 -3.44 -3.66
N LEU A 139 -16.14 -2.25 -4.04
CA LEU A 139 -15.10 -1.53 -3.28
C LEU A 139 -15.65 -0.78 -2.05
N GLY A 140 -16.98 -0.78 -1.87
CA GLY A 140 -17.65 -0.19 -0.73
C GLY A 140 -17.97 1.29 -0.88
N VAL A 141 -17.72 1.89 -2.05
CA VAL A 141 -17.90 3.33 -2.33
C VAL A 141 -18.61 3.55 -3.66
N ASP A 142 -19.33 4.67 -3.75
CA ASP A 142 -19.87 5.22 -4.99
C ASP A 142 -19.04 6.44 -5.42
N ILE A 143 -19.04 6.72 -6.72
CA ILE A 143 -18.20 7.75 -7.34
C ILE A 143 -18.99 9.06 -7.47
N GLU A 144 -18.35 10.18 -7.12
CA GLU A 144 -18.85 11.52 -7.45
C GLU A 144 -18.22 11.98 -8.77
N PHE A 145 -18.92 11.73 -9.88
CA PHE A 145 -18.41 12.00 -11.22
C PHE A 145 -18.22 13.50 -11.49
N SER A 146 -19.06 14.38 -10.93
CA SER A 146 -18.92 15.82 -11.14
C SER A 146 -17.60 16.36 -10.56
N ALA A 147 -17.20 15.85 -9.39
CA ALA A 147 -15.93 16.20 -8.77
C ALA A 147 -14.72 15.63 -9.53
N ILE A 148 -14.87 14.46 -10.16
CA ILE A 148 -13.83 13.91 -11.05
C ILE A 148 -13.63 14.85 -12.24
N GLU A 149 -14.71 15.27 -12.90
CA GLU A 149 -14.63 16.19 -14.04
C GLU A 149 -13.97 17.52 -13.65
N GLU A 150 -14.33 18.09 -12.50
CA GLU A 150 -13.74 19.33 -11.97
C GLU A 150 -12.24 19.20 -11.70
N CYS A 151 -11.79 18.05 -11.19
CA CYS A 151 -10.41 17.82 -10.77
C CYS A 151 -9.54 17.17 -11.86
N THR A 152 -10.07 16.95 -13.06
CA THR A 152 -9.32 16.34 -14.17
C THR A 152 -8.49 17.40 -14.89
N THR A 153 -7.19 17.15 -15.01
CA THR A 153 -6.28 17.97 -15.82
C THR A 153 -5.70 17.14 -16.96
N ALA A 154 -5.51 17.77 -18.12
CA ALA A 154 -4.85 17.13 -19.27
C ALA A 154 -3.32 16.98 -19.08
N TYR A 155 -2.74 17.69 -18.11
CA TYR A 155 -1.30 17.68 -17.86
C TYR A 155 -1.00 17.73 -16.37
N TRP A 156 -0.03 16.92 -15.96
CA TRP A 156 0.59 16.97 -14.64
C TRP A 156 2.09 16.70 -14.79
N SER A 157 2.91 17.48 -14.08
CA SER A 157 4.37 17.32 -14.05
C SER A 157 4.84 17.22 -12.60
N ILE A 158 5.83 16.35 -12.37
CA ILE A 158 6.58 16.22 -11.12
C ILE A 158 7.78 17.16 -11.16
#